data_AF-A0A0K0DF07-F1
#
_entry.id   AF-A0A0K0DF07-F1
#
_cell.length_a   1.000
_cell.length_b   1.000
_cell.length_c   1.000
_cell.angle_alpha   90.00
_cell.angle_beta   90.00
_cell.angle_gamma   90.00
#
_symmetry.space_group_name_H-M   'P 1'
#
loop_
_entity.id
_entity.type
_entity.pdbx_description
1 polymer ?
#
loop_
_entity_poly.entity_id
_entity_poly.type
_entity_poly.pdbx_seq_one_letter_code
_entity_poly.pdbx_strand_id
1 'polypeptide(L)'
;MSSNVHALIFILFYILICGNLEVLLRRKILLRNVSFIRVQKYTNETLPPLRNKSEYSLGLDILMVADYSTFQGFIDISNGDVDVAEVYTHDYLRALFEQVRNIYNHMKIAEQTIRLNLADAFIALRYDLLSPQGDSSTQGLAYVGNICQRGDSSSVVEDVGAGATAIVAAHELGHSLGAFHDGSPQSEECSSLENFLMAATMSGTENFELFTHSRMMSQCSVRSIESKLKSPLTSCIRKVQTLDRKVGEETSERSEISRPPGEVISLLQQCQITFGPHYGICPV
;
A
#
# COMPACT_ATOMS: atom_id res chain seq x y z
N MET A 1 -58.03 -7.43 -22.19
CA MET A 1 -56.68 -8.04 -22.17
C MET A 1 -55.60 -6.97 -21.94
N SER A 2 -55.74 -6.13 -20.90
CA SER A 2 -54.82 -5.00 -20.62
C SER A 2 -54.71 -4.76 -19.10
N SER A 3 -54.34 -5.80 -18.35
CA SER A 3 -54.24 -5.71 -16.88
C SER A 3 -53.05 -6.47 -16.29
N ASN A 4 -52.37 -7.31 -17.09
CA ASN A 4 -51.21 -8.09 -16.62
C ASN A 4 -49.84 -7.47 -16.95
N VAL A 5 -49.78 -6.42 -17.80
CA VAL A 5 -48.51 -5.80 -18.16
C VAL A 5 -48.07 -4.76 -17.11
N HIS A 6 -49.01 -4.04 -16.50
CA HIS A 6 -48.70 -3.07 -15.43
C HIS A 6 -48.26 -3.73 -14.11
N ALA A 7 -48.77 -4.92 -13.79
CA ALA A 7 -48.36 -5.66 -12.60
C ALA A 7 -46.93 -6.19 -12.70
N LEU A 8 -46.51 -6.66 -13.89
CA LEU A 8 -45.14 -7.13 -14.13
C LEU A 8 -44.12 -5.98 -14.08
N ILE A 9 -44.47 -4.79 -14.57
CA ILE A 9 -43.59 -3.62 -14.54
C ILE A 9 -43.40 -3.10 -13.10
N PHE A 10 -44.46 -3.10 -12.28
CA PHE A 10 -44.35 -2.73 -10.86
C PHE A 10 -43.55 -3.74 -10.03
N ILE A 11 -43.65 -5.04 -10.32
CA ILE A 11 -42.85 -6.08 -9.64
C ILE A 11 -41.37 -5.96 -10.04
N LEU A 12 -41.05 -5.67 -11.31
CA LEU A 12 -39.67 -5.42 -11.72
C LEU A 12 -39.07 -4.18 -11.05
N PHE A 13 -39.84 -3.10 -10.90
CA PHE A 13 -39.37 -1.88 -10.23
C PHE A 13 -39.19 -2.05 -8.71
N TYR A 14 -40.02 -2.86 -8.05
CA TYR A 14 -39.88 -3.13 -6.61
C TYR A 14 -38.63 -3.99 -6.31
N ILE A 15 -38.27 -4.91 -7.22
CA ILE A 15 -37.06 -5.72 -7.10
C ILE A 15 -35.79 -4.88 -7.35
N LEU A 16 -35.85 -3.89 -8.25
CA LEU A 16 -34.75 -2.97 -8.52
C LEU A 16 -34.50 -1.95 -7.40
N ILE A 17 -35.51 -1.61 -6.59
CA ILE A 17 -35.40 -0.62 -5.50
C ILE A 17 -35.09 -1.28 -4.13
N CYS A 18 -35.38 -2.57 -3.95
CA CYS A 18 -35.19 -3.28 -2.67
C CYS A 18 -34.05 -4.30 -2.66
N GLY A 19 -33.31 -4.43 -3.76
CA GLY A 19 -32.08 -5.23 -3.80
C GLY A 19 -30.96 -4.49 -3.07
N ASN A 20 -30.76 -4.79 -1.79
CA ASN A 20 -29.45 -4.57 -1.19
C ASN A 20 -28.44 -5.33 -2.06
N LEU A 21 -27.61 -4.60 -2.82
CA LEU A 21 -26.43 -5.19 -3.44
C LEU A 21 -25.42 -5.43 -2.31
N GLU A 22 -25.73 -6.40 -1.45
CA GLU A 22 -24.76 -6.98 -0.55
C GLU A 22 -23.77 -7.77 -1.41
N VAL A 23 -22.50 -7.39 -1.33
CA VAL A 23 -21.40 -8.22 -1.80
C VAL A 23 -21.38 -9.47 -0.94
N LEU A 24 -22.10 -10.51 -1.37
CA LEU A 24 -22.10 -11.81 -0.73
C LEU A 24 -20.79 -12.53 -1.08
N LEU A 25 -19.77 -12.35 -0.25
CA LEU A 25 -18.54 -13.14 -0.30
C LEU A 25 -18.90 -14.62 -0.02
N ARG A 26 -19.09 -15.41 -1.09
CA ARG A 26 -19.27 -16.85 -0.95
C ARG A 26 -18.01 -17.48 -0.37
N ARG A 27 -18.22 -18.40 0.58
CA ARG A 27 -17.17 -19.21 1.22
C ARG A 27 -16.38 -20.00 0.16
N LYS A 28 -15.05 -19.93 0.28
CA LYS A 28 -14.00 -20.31 -0.69
C LYS A 28 -14.11 -21.72 -1.31
N ILE A 29 -13.80 -21.77 -2.61
CA ILE A 29 -13.25 -22.95 -3.31
C ILE A 29 -11.72 -22.93 -3.08
N LEU A 30 -11.15 -24.07 -2.68
CA LEU A 30 -9.71 -24.28 -2.53
C LEU A 30 -9.02 -24.19 -3.89
N LEU A 31 -8.06 -23.25 -4.03
CA LEU A 31 -7.09 -23.24 -5.12
C LEU A 31 -5.69 -23.27 -4.49
N ARG A 32 -4.92 -24.30 -4.83
CA ARG A 32 -3.48 -24.45 -4.54
C ARG A 32 -3.08 -24.39 -3.06
N ASN A 33 -3.78 -25.11 -2.18
CA ASN A 33 -3.40 -25.33 -0.76
C ASN A 33 -3.22 -24.07 0.14
N VAL A 34 -3.51 -22.86 -0.34
CA VAL A 34 -3.48 -21.65 0.51
C VAL A 34 -4.87 -21.41 1.12
N SER A 35 -4.99 -21.66 2.42
CA SER A 35 -6.17 -21.27 3.20
C SER A 35 -5.95 -19.93 3.88
N PHE A 36 -6.82 -18.94 3.64
CA PHE A 36 -6.82 -17.75 4.48
C PHE A 36 -7.62 -18.08 5.73
N ILE A 37 -6.91 -18.27 6.84
CA ILE A 37 -7.51 -18.53 8.14
C ILE A 37 -7.85 -17.16 8.74
N ARG A 38 -9.06 -17.04 9.31
CA ARG A 38 -9.43 -15.88 10.11
C ARG A 38 -8.47 -15.82 11.30
N VAL A 39 -7.53 -14.88 11.29
CA VAL A 39 -6.62 -14.65 12.41
C VAL A 39 -7.46 -14.40 13.68
N GLN A 40 -7.03 -15.02 14.76
CA GLN A 40 -7.70 -15.08 16.05
C GLN A 40 -8.24 -13.70 16.49
N LYS A 41 -9.47 -13.71 17.04
CA LYS A 41 -10.02 -12.54 17.74
C LYS A 41 -9.14 -12.25 18.96
N TYR A 42 -8.42 -11.14 18.94
CA TYR A 42 -7.96 -10.52 20.19
C TYR A 42 -9.18 -9.90 20.88
N THR A 43 -9.56 -10.41 22.05
CA THR A 43 -10.57 -9.79 22.92
C THR A 43 -9.88 -8.93 23.97
N ASN A 44 -10.58 -7.91 24.46
CA ASN A 44 -10.09 -6.98 25.50
C ASN A 44 -9.66 -7.69 26.81
N GLU A 45 -10.07 -8.94 26.99
CA GLU A 45 -9.79 -9.77 28.18
C GLU A 45 -8.35 -10.34 28.19
N THR A 46 -7.64 -10.28 27.07
CA THR A 46 -6.22 -10.71 26.96
C THR A 46 -5.21 -9.56 26.97
N LEU A 47 -5.65 -8.31 27.13
CA LEU A 47 -4.76 -7.15 27.17
C LEU A 47 -4.34 -6.83 28.62
N PRO A 48 -3.04 -6.87 28.96
CA PRO A 48 -2.58 -6.45 30.28
C PRO A 48 -2.85 -4.94 30.49
N PRO A 49 -3.04 -4.50 31.74
CA PRO A 49 -3.41 -3.12 32.06
C PRO A 49 -2.32 -2.14 31.62
N LEU A 50 -2.73 -1.04 30.98
CA LEU A 50 -1.87 0.02 30.45
C LEU A 50 -1.02 0.64 31.58
N ARG A 51 0.28 0.35 31.59
CA ARG A 51 1.29 1.04 32.41
C ARG A 51 2.02 2.11 31.60
N ASN A 52 2.25 3.24 32.24
CA ASN A 52 2.79 4.48 31.69
C ASN A 52 4.32 4.44 31.50
N LYS A 53 4.79 3.96 30.34
CA LYS A 53 6.01 4.34 29.57
C LYS A 53 6.19 3.31 28.44
N SER A 54 6.61 3.74 27.26
CA SER A 54 6.58 3.03 25.96
C SER A 54 7.15 1.60 25.96
N GLU A 55 6.30 0.60 26.25
CA GLU A 55 6.62 -0.84 26.21
C GLU A 55 6.21 -1.53 24.89
N TYR A 56 5.82 -0.73 23.89
CA TYR A 56 5.45 -1.21 22.56
C TYR A 56 6.40 -0.63 21.51
N SER A 57 6.61 -1.36 20.42
CA SER A 57 7.24 -0.86 19.20
C SER A 57 6.17 -0.65 18.13
N LEU A 58 6.40 0.25 17.18
CA LEU A 58 5.53 0.43 16.02
C LEU A 58 5.93 -0.53 14.90
N GLY A 59 4.97 -1.29 14.36
CA GLY A 59 5.22 -2.18 13.24
C GLY A 59 3.98 -2.48 12.40
N LEU A 60 4.19 -2.57 11.09
CA LEU A 60 3.16 -2.89 10.09
C LEU A 60 3.60 -4.08 9.25
N ASP A 61 2.65 -4.97 8.97
CA ASP A 61 2.84 -6.09 8.07
C ASP A 61 2.07 -5.75 6.78
N ILE A 62 2.78 -5.57 5.67
CA ILE A 62 2.25 -5.07 4.40
C ILE A 62 2.12 -6.22 3.41
N LEU A 63 0.94 -6.36 2.82
CA LEU A 63 0.70 -7.24 1.68
C LEU A 63 0.78 -6.39 0.39
N MET A 64 1.75 -6.68 -0.47
CA MET A 64 1.85 -6.05 -1.78
C MET A 64 1.01 -6.83 -2.79
N VAL A 65 0.19 -6.14 -3.58
CA VAL A 65 -0.66 -6.79 -4.60
C VAL A 65 -0.46 -6.12 -5.94
N ALA A 66 0.00 -6.88 -6.93
CA ALA A 66 -0.10 -6.49 -8.34
C ALA A 66 -1.45 -6.93 -8.89
N ASP A 67 -2.11 -6.07 -9.65
CA ASP A 67 -3.29 -6.49 -10.41
C ASP A 67 -2.87 -7.25 -11.68
N TYR A 68 -3.87 -7.67 -12.48
CA TYR A 68 -3.58 -8.36 -13.72
C TYR A 68 -2.90 -7.45 -14.76
N SER A 69 -3.19 -6.14 -14.75
CA SER A 69 -2.62 -5.22 -15.74
C SER A 69 -1.11 -5.01 -15.52
N THR A 70 -0.66 -4.86 -14.28
CA THR A 70 0.77 -4.86 -13.92
C THR A 70 1.43 -6.17 -14.33
N PHE A 71 0.79 -7.31 -14.01
CA PHE A 71 1.32 -8.63 -14.39
C PHE A 71 1.43 -8.81 -15.91
N GLN A 72 0.43 -8.33 -16.67
CA GLN A 72 0.43 -8.36 -18.12
C GLN A 72 1.60 -7.57 -18.71
N GLY A 73 1.95 -6.41 -18.12
CA GLY A 73 3.14 -5.66 -18.52
C GLY A 73 4.43 -6.49 -18.42
N PHE A 74 4.58 -7.31 -17.37
CA PHE A 74 5.72 -8.21 -17.22
C PHE A 74 5.68 -9.42 -18.17
N ILE A 75 4.50 -9.90 -18.57
CA ILE A 75 4.34 -10.88 -19.65
C ILE A 75 4.88 -10.29 -20.96
N ASP A 76 4.55 -9.04 -21.25
CA ASP A 76 5.01 -8.39 -22.49
C ASP A 76 6.53 -8.17 -22.48
N ILE A 77 7.09 -7.75 -21.33
CA ILE A 77 8.55 -7.58 -21.14
C ILE A 77 9.31 -8.91 -21.27
N SER A 78 8.70 -10.01 -20.85
CA SER A 78 9.28 -11.36 -20.92
C SER A 78 9.02 -12.08 -22.25
N ASN A 79 8.55 -11.37 -23.29
CA ASN A 79 8.21 -11.93 -24.60
C ASN A 79 7.17 -13.06 -24.52
N GLY A 80 6.22 -12.97 -23.60
CA GLY A 80 5.15 -13.95 -23.41
C GLY A 80 5.49 -15.11 -22.47
N ASP A 81 6.67 -15.13 -21.85
CA ASP A 81 7.04 -16.16 -20.88
C ASP A 81 6.41 -15.87 -19.51
N VAL A 82 5.32 -16.60 -19.22
CA VAL A 82 4.51 -16.40 -18.01
C VAL A 82 5.28 -16.75 -16.74
N ASP A 83 6.15 -17.75 -16.76
CA ASP A 83 6.91 -18.16 -15.57
C ASP A 83 7.96 -17.09 -15.23
N VAL A 84 8.61 -16.53 -16.25
CA VAL A 84 9.54 -15.39 -16.07
C VAL A 84 8.79 -14.13 -15.63
N ALA A 85 7.60 -13.86 -16.18
CA ALA A 85 6.77 -12.73 -15.78
C ALA A 85 6.35 -12.80 -14.31
N GLU A 86 6.03 -13.98 -13.80
CA GLU A 86 5.67 -14.18 -12.38
C GLU A 86 6.86 -13.83 -11.48
N VAL A 87 8.06 -14.31 -11.81
CA VAL A 87 9.29 -13.97 -11.09
C VAL A 87 9.55 -12.46 -11.12
N TYR A 88 9.50 -11.84 -12.30
CA TYR A 88 9.73 -10.39 -12.45
C TYR A 88 8.71 -9.55 -11.68
N THR A 89 7.44 -9.96 -11.66
CA THR A 89 6.40 -9.25 -10.92
C THR A 89 6.62 -9.35 -9.42
N HIS A 90 7.00 -10.52 -8.90
CA HIS A 90 7.34 -10.66 -7.48
C HIS A 90 8.58 -9.85 -7.08
N ASP A 91 9.63 -9.89 -7.89
CA ASP A 91 10.85 -9.12 -7.65
C ASP A 91 10.57 -7.61 -7.72
N TYR A 92 9.70 -7.19 -8.63
CA TYR A 92 9.22 -5.82 -8.72
C TYR A 92 8.48 -5.39 -7.45
N LEU A 93 7.48 -6.15 -6.99
CA LEU A 93 6.72 -5.84 -5.78
C LEU A 93 7.60 -5.79 -4.53
N ARG A 94 8.58 -6.70 -4.41
CA ARG A 94 9.58 -6.68 -3.33
C ARG A 94 10.45 -5.44 -3.40
N ALA A 95 10.96 -5.09 -4.58
CA ALA A 95 11.78 -3.90 -4.77
C ALA A 95 11.00 -2.61 -4.46
N LEU A 96 9.71 -2.53 -4.81
CA LEU A 96 8.83 -1.43 -4.41
C LEU A 96 8.68 -1.35 -2.89
N PHE A 97 8.35 -2.47 -2.24
CA PHE A 97 8.25 -2.53 -0.79
C PHE A 97 9.54 -2.09 -0.10
N GLU A 98 10.70 -2.53 -0.61
CA GLU A 98 12.00 -2.16 -0.05
C GLU A 98 12.28 -0.66 -0.17
N GLN A 99 11.87 -0.01 -1.26
CA GLN A 99 11.95 1.44 -1.39
C GLN A 99 11.04 2.16 -0.39
N VAL A 100 9.79 1.71 -0.23
CA VAL A 100 8.86 2.25 0.78
C VAL A 100 9.44 2.08 2.19
N ARG A 101 9.97 0.90 2.50
CA ARG A 101 10.62 0.59 3.77
C ARG A 101 11.78 1.53 4.03
N ASN A 102 12.64 1.76 3.04
CA ASN A 102 13.77 2.67 3.18
C ASN A 102 13.31 4.12 3.45
N ILE A 103 12.28 4.60 2.76
CA ILE A 103 11.68 5.92 3.03
C ILE A 103 11.26 6.04 4.50
N TYR A 104 10.49 5.06 5.01
CA TYR A 104 10.00 5.08 6.40
C TYR A 104 11.09 4.82 7.46
N ASN A 105 12.16 4.10 7.13
CA ASN A 105 13.28 3.82 8.05
C ASN A 105 14.02 5.09 8.48
N HIS A 106 14.00 6.13 7.65
CA HIS A 106 14.63 7.42 7.95
C HIS A 106 13.71 8.37 8.72
N MET A 107 12.48 7.94 9.03
CA MET A 107 11.50 8.76 9.74
C MET A 107 11.43 8.37 11.22
N LYS A 108 11.27 9.40 12.06
CA LYS A 108 10.92 9.23 13.47
C LYS A 108 9.53 9.78 13.70
N ILE A 109 8.65 8.92 14.22
CA ILE A 109 7.29 9.23 14.63
C ILE A 109 7.19 8.88 16.11
N ALA A 110 6.92 9.87 16.97
CA ALA A 110 6.91 9.70 18.43
C ALA A 110 8.21 9.06 18.97
N GLU A 111 9.35 9.54 18.50
CA GLU A 111 10.71 9.03 18.81
C GLU A 111 10.97 7.56 18.43
N GLN A 112 10.10 6.97 17.61
CA GLN A 112 10.22 5.60 17.13
C GLN A 112 10.18 5.54 15.61
N THR A 113 10.85 4.54 15.04
CA THR A 113 10.70 4.19 13.63
C THR A 113 9.59 3.14 13.50
N ILE A 114 8.69 3.31 12.53
CA ILE A 114 7.68 2.32 12.20
C ILE A 114 8.37 1.21 11.39
N ARG A 115 8.42 -0.01 11.95
CA ARG A 115 9.00 -1.16 11.24
C ARG A 115 8.03 -1.68 10.19
N LEU A 116 8.40 -1.64 8.92
CA LEU A 116 7.62 -2.25 7.85
C LEU A 116 8.16 -3.66 7.58
N ASN A 117 7.27 -4.65 7.63
CA ASN A 117 7.54 -6.03 7.25
C ASN A 117 6.73 -6.38 6.02
N LEU A 118 7.33 -7.08 5.06
CA LEU A 118 6.59 -7.65 3.94
C LEU A 118 5.89 -8.91 4.44
N ALA A 119 4.56 -8.90 4.48
CA ALA A 119 3.77 -10.07 4.84
C ALA A 119 3.76 -11.08 3.69
N ASP A 120 3.53 -10.59 2.47
CA ASP A 120 3.60 -11.36 1.23
C ASP A 120 3.56 -10.42 0.01
N ALA A 121 3.83 -10.95 -1.17
CA ALA A 121 3.58 -10.30 -2.45
C ALA A 121 2.64 -11.20 -3.27
N PHE A 122 1.56 -10.65 -3.82
CA PHE A 122 0.51 -11.42 -4.48
C PHE A 122 0.18 -10.84 -5.86
N ILE A 123 -0.11 -11.71 -6.82
CA ILE A 123 -0.55 -11.33 -8.18
C ILE A 123 -2.02 -11.68 -8.33
N ALA A 124 -2.87 -10.69 -8.56
CA ALA A 124 -4.28 -10.88 -8.80
C ALA A 124 -4.54 -11.22 -10.28
N LEU A 125 -4.83 -12.50 -10.56
CA LEU A 125 -5.00 -13.02 -11.91
C LEU A 125 -6.38 -12.74 -12.55
N ARG A 126 -7.24 -11.91 -11.93
CA ARG A 126 -8.56 -11.56 -12.48
C ARG A 126 -8.59 -10.11 -12.90
N TYR A 127 -9.13 -9.89 -14.10
CA TYR A 127 -9.38 -8.58 -14.66
C TYR A 127 -10.45 -7.83 -13.85
N ASP A 128 -10.25 -6.50 -13.79
CA ASP A 128 -11.27 -5.46 -13.63
C ASP A 128 -11.59 -4.94 -12.20
N LEU A 129 -11.05 -3.76 -11.90
CA LEU A 129 -11.65 -2.74 -11.01
C LEU A 129 -11.65 -1.40 -11.75
N LEU A 130 -12.41 -1.29 -12.85
CA LEU A 130 -12.58 -0.03 -13.58
C LEU A 130 -13.26 1.02 -12.69
N SER A 131 -12.56 2.15 -12.49
CA SER A 131 -13.20 3.41 -12.10
C SER A 131 -14.02 3.94 -13.30
N PRO A 132 -15.31 4.30 -13.14
CA PRO A 132 -16.14 4.81 -14.24
C PRO A 132 -15.74 6.21 -14.73
N GLN A 133 -14.78 6.87 -14.09
CA GLN A 133 -14.36 8.24 -14.38
C GLN A 133 -12.83 8.27 -14.37
N GLY A 134 -12.23 8.21 -15.56
CA GLY A 134 -10.80 8.35 -15.76
C GLY A 134 -10.37 9.81 -15.62
N ASP A 135 -10.20 10.27 -14.39
CA ASP A 135 -9.45 11.49 -14.10
C ASP A 135 -7.96 11.13 -13.94
N SER A 136 -7.11 11.66 -14.81
CA SER A 136 -5.72 11.25 -15.01
C SER A 136 -4.72 11.96 -14.07
N SER A 137 -5.20 12.52 -12.97
CA SER A 137 -4.41 13.34 -12.03
C SER A 137 -4.13 12.68 -10.68
N THR A 138 -4.82 11.59 -10.36
CA THR A 138 -4.71 10.89 -9.08
C THR A 138 -3.94 9.57 -9.26
N GLN A 139 -2.67 9.55 -8.84
CA GLN A 139 -1.77 8.38 -8.95
C GLN A 139 -1.94 7.37 -7.81
N GLY A 140 -2.75 7.68 -6.80
CA GLY A 140 -2.98 6.80 -5.65
C GLY A 140 -4.21 7.21 -4.83
N LEU A 141 -4.71 6.28 -4.01
CA LEU A 141 -5.85 6.51 -3.13
C LEU A 141 -5.71 5.70 -1.83
N ALA A 142 -5.89 6.37 -0.69
CA ALA A 142 -5.99 5.75 0.62
C ALA A 142 -6.95 6.50 1.55
N TYR A 143 -7.52 5.77 2.53
CA TYR A 143 -8.31 6.39 3.58
C TYR A 143 -7.43 6.97 4.68
N VAL A 144 -7.62 8.26 4.99
CA VAL A 144 -6.79 8.95 5.98
C VAL A 144 -7.02 8.40 7.39
N GLY A 145 -5.94 7.89 8.00
CA GLY A 145 -5.94 7.41 9.38
C GLY A 145 -6.67 6.07 9.59
N ASN A 146 -6.83 5.26 8.55
CA ASN A 146 -7.56 4.01 8.60
C ASN A 146 -6.68 2.75 8.60
N ILE A 147 -5.38 2.89 8.91
CA ILE A 147 -4.40 1.77 8.94
C ILE A 147 -4.77 0.55 9.80
N CYS A 148 -5.74 0.67 10.71
CA CYS A 148 -6.23 -0.46 11.53
C CYS A 148 -7.71 -0.77 11.32
N GLN A 149 -8.37 -0.04 10.42
CA GLN A 149 -9.78 -0.19 10.11
C GLN A 149 -9.95 -1.29 9.06
N ARG A 150 -10.73 -2.32 9.39
CA ARG A 150 -10.99 -3.43 8.47
C ARG A 150 -11.79 -2.92 7.26
N GLY A 151 -11.34 -3.29 6.06
CA GLY A 151 -11.95 -2.84 4.80
C GLY A 151 -11.35 -1.54 4.26
N ASP A 152 -10.84 -0.67 5.14
CA ASP A 152 -10.34 0.66 4.76
C ASP A 152 -8.82 0.81 4.94
N SER A 153 -8.15 -0.19 5.52
CA SER A 153 -6.70 -0.29 5.66
C SER A 153 -6.04 -0.78 4.36
N SER A 154 -6.35 -0.15 3.24
CA SER A 154 -5.78 -0.43 1.93
C SER A 154 -5.47 0.86 1.20
N SER A 155 -4.38 0.81 0.42
CA SER A 155 -3.99 1.86 -0.53
C SER A 155 -3.99 1.26 -1.92
N VAL A 156 -4.51 2.01 -2.89
CA VAL A 156 -4.41 1.69 -4.32
C VAL A 156 -3.41 2.65 -4.93
N VAL A 157 -2.49 2.15 -5.74
CA VAL A 157 -1.41 2.93 -6.35
C VAL A 157 -1.39 2.61 -7.84
N GLU A 158 -1.46 3.64 -8.67
CA GLU A 158 -1.17 3.55 -10.09
C GLU A 158 0.33 3.30 -10.28
N ASP A 159 0.67 2.29 -11.08
CA ASP A 159 2.07 2.01 -11.37
C ASP A 159 2.62 3.01 -12.38
N VAL A 160 3.32 4.02 -11.89
CA VAL A 160 3.95 5.10 -12.69
C VAL A 160 5.43 4.83 -12.99
N GLY A 161 5.92 3.64 -12.66
CA GLY A 161 7.28 3.18 -12.93
C GLY A 161 8.22 3.17 -11.72
N ALA A 162 8.66 1.97 -11.36
CA ALA A 162 9.78 1.69 -10.47
C ALA A 162 9.88 2.63 -9.24
N GLY A 163 10.91 3.47 -9.17
CA GLY A 163 11.13 4.32 -8.00
C GLY A 163 10.04 5.36 -7.76
N ALA A 164 9.37 5.85 -8.82
CA ALA A 164 8.28 6.79 -8.69
C ALA A 164 7.06 6.13 -8.02
N THR A 165 6.70 4.92 -8.44
CA THR A 165 5.62 4.12 -7.82
C THR A 165 5.85 3.90 -6.33
N ALA A 166 7.11 3.68 -5.91
CA ALA A 166 7.43 3.53 -4.49
C ALA A 166 7.21 4.81 -3.67
N ILE A 167 7.44 5.99 -4.25
CA ILE A 167 7.17 7.26 -3.55
C ILE A 167 5.65 7.47 -3.43
N VAL A 168 4.87 7.18 -4.47
CA VAL A 168 3.40 7.23 -4.41
C VAL A 168 2.89 6.25 -3.35
N ALA A 169 3.37 5.01 -3.34
CA ALA A 169 3.00 4.04 -2.30
C ALA A 169 3.35 4.51 -0.88
N ALA A 170 4.50 5.17 -0.70
CA ALA A 170 4.90 5.73 0.58
C ALA A 170 3.99 6.91 1.01
N HIS A 171 3.55 7.73 0.05
CA HIS A 171 2.58 8.81 0.24
C HIS A 171 1.22 8.26 0.71
N GLU A 172 0.69 7.25 0.01
CA GLU A 172 -0.59 6.62 0.37
C GLU A 172 -0.55 5.91 1.73
N LEU A 173 0.59 5.33 2.09
CA LEU A 173 0.82 4.80 3.44
C LEU A 173 0.81 5.94 4.48
N GLY A 174 1.29 7.13 4.12
CA GLY A 174 1.28 8.32 4.96
C GLY A 174 -0.14 8.74 5.28
N HIS A 175 -1.01 8.77 4.28
CA HIS A 175 -2.46 8.95 4.47
C HIS A 175 -3.04 7.89 5.39
N SER A 176 -2.78 6.60 5.13
CA SER A 176 -3.28 5.50 5.97
C SER A 176 -2.89 5.67 7.45
N LEU A 177 -1.68 6.17 7.71
CA LEU A 177 -1.15 6.50 9.04
C LEU A 177 -1.75 7.76 9.67
N GLY A 178 -2.38 8.62 8.87
CA GLY A 178 -3.11 9.81 9.31
C GLY A 178 -2.50 11.14 8.89
N ALA A 179 -1.54 11.17 7.96
CA ALA A 179 -1.06 12.42 7.39
C ALA A 179 -2.08 13.04 6.41
N PHE A 180 -2.10 14.36 6.35
CA PHE A 180 -2.81 15.13 5.32
C PHE A 180 -1.79 15.69 4.33
N HIS A 181 -2.27 16.19 3.19
CA HIS A 181 -1.38 16.89 2.26
C HIS A 181 -0.77 18.13 2.91
N ASP A 182 0.51 18.39 2.64
CA ASP A 182 1.13 19.68 2.93
C ASP A 182 0.41 20.78 2.15
N GLY A 183 0.12 21.90 2.80
CA GLY A 183 -0.61 23.03 2.22
C GLY A 183 -2.13 22.86 2.20
N SER A 184 -2.65 21.71 2.67
CA SER A 184 -4.09 21.55 2.91
C SER A 184 -4.56 22.34 4.14
N PRO A 185 -5.87 22.57 4.32
CA PRO A 185 -6.40 23.24 5.52
C PRO A 185 -5.98 22.59 6.85
N GLN A 186 -5.67 21.29 6.86
CA GLN A 186 -5.21 20.58 8.04
C GLN A 186 -3.69 20.71 8.27
N SER A 187 -2.94 21.27 7.33
CA SER A 187 -1.48 21.35 7.33
C SER A 187 -0.96 22.60 6.60
N GLU A 188 -1.65 23.73 6.78
CA GLU A 188 -1.35 25.01 6.11
C GLU A 188 0.06 25.54 6.44
N GLU A 189 0.59 25.17 7.60
CA GLU A 189 1.93 25.57 8.08
C GLU A 189 3.08 24.96 7.24
N CYS A 190 2.82 23.87 6.51
CA CYS A 190 3.81 23.21 5.67
C CYS A 190 3.44 23.43 4.20
N SER A 191 4.28 24.13 3.45
CA SER A 191 3.99 24.42 2.04
C SER A 191 4.14 23.18 1.15
N SER A 192 3.16 22.93 0.27
CA SER A 192 3.28 21.89 -0.76
C SER A 192 4.44 22.13 -1.74
N LEU A 193 4.94 23.36 -1.85
CA LEU A 193 6.06 23.70 -2.75
C LEU A 193 7.41 23.19 -2.24
N GLU A 194 7.50 22.83 -0.97
CA GLU A 194 8.71 22.24 -0.39
C GLU A 194 8.95 20.79 -0.84
N ASN A 195 7.99 20.20 -1.58
CA ASN A 195 8.09 18.88 -2.20
C ASN A 195 8.37 17.75 -1.21
N PHE A 196 7.95 17.89 0.05
CA PHE A 196 7.96 16.80 1.01
C PHE A 196 7.06 15.66 0.54
N LEU A 197 7.24 14.45 1.10
CA LEU A 197 6.53 13.24 0.68
C LEU A 197 5.00 13.43 0.61
N MET A 198 4.41 14.23 1.49
CA MET A 198 2.96 14.51 1.51
C MET A 198 2.55 15.78 0.75
N ALA A 199 3.42 16.35 -0.10
CA ALA A 199 3.01 17.40 -1.03
C ALA A 199 1.88 16.88 -1.92
N ALA A 200 0.86 17.72 -2.19
CA ALA A 200 -0.31 17.32 -2.98
C ALA A 200 0.04 16.98 -4.44
N THR A 201 1.19 17.46 -4.92
CA THR A 201 1.73 17.14 -6.23
C THR A 201 3.20 16.77 -6.09
N MET A 202 3.58 15.61 -6.61
CA MET A 202 4.98 15.22 -6.69
C MET A 202 5.68 15.94 -7.85
N SER A 203 6.75 16.68 -7.55
CA SER A 203 7.55 17.35 -8.57
C SER A 203 8.86 16.59 -8.83
N GLY A 204 9.08 16.20 -10.09
CA GLY A 204 10.38 15.78 -10.60
C GLY A 204 11.27 17.01 -10.78
N THR A 205 12.02 17.36 -9.74
CA THR A 205 12.86 18.57 -9.70
C THR A 205 14.34 18.22 -9.79
N GLU A 206 15.10 19.04 -10.52
CA GLU A 206 16.56 18.96 -10.57
C GLU A 206 17.23 19.57 -9.32
N ASN A 207 16.47 20.30 -8.50
CA ASN A 207 16.97 20.82 -7.23
C ASN A 207 17.14 19.66 -6.24
N PHE A 208 18.39 19.40 -5.86
CA PHE A 208 18.74 18.29 -4.98
C PHE A 208 17.97 18.31 -3.65
N GLU A 209 17.86 19.47 -2.99
CA GLU A 209 17.16 19.59 -1.70
C GLU A 209 15.68 19.18 -1.85
N LEU A 210 14.97 19.79 -2.80
CA LEU A 210 13.56 19.47 -3.07
C LEU A 210 13.37 18.02 -3.54
N PHE A 211 14.35 17.47 -4.27
CA PHE A 211 14.33 16.06 -4.65
C PHE A 211 14.46 15.17 -3.40
N THR A 212 15.35 15.48 -2.47
CA THR A 212 15.48 14.70 -1.23
C THR A 212 14.24 14.81 -0.34
N HIS A 213 13.58 15.97 -0.30
CA HIS A 213 12.33 16.17 0.44
C HIS A 213 11.24 15.20 0.00
N SER A 214 11.18 14.79 -1.27
CA SER A 214 10.18 13.86 -1.78
C SER A 214 10.18 12.49 -1.09
N ARG A 215 11.22 12.20 -0.29
CA ARG A 215 11.41 10.96 0.48
C ARG A 215 11.38 11.20 1.99
N MET A 216 10.97 12.39 2.43
CA MET A 216 10.91 12.79 3.83
C MET A 216 9.53 13.35 4.17
N MET A 217 9.07 13.14 5.41
CA MET A 217 7.84 13.74 5.90
C MET A 217 8.10 15.16 6.38
N SER A 218 7.18 16.08 6.07
CA SER A 218 7.16 17.40 6.70
C SER A 218 6.86 17.29 8.21
N GLN A 219 7.11 18.37 8.96
CA GLN A 219 6.74 18.43 10.37
C GLN A 219 5.22 18.35 10.60
N CYS A 220 4.40 18.81 9.64
CA CYS A 220 2.95 18.70 9.72
C CYS A 220 2.49 17.25 9.59
N SER A 221 3.07 16.53 8.63
CA SER A 221 2.82 15.10 8.42
C SER A 221 3.18 14.28 9.65
N VAL A 222 4.38 14.49 10.21
CA VAL A 222 4.81 13.82 11.45
C VAL A 222 3.84 14.09 12.61
N ARG A 223 3.49 15.36 12.87
CA ARG A 223 2.55 15.73 13.94
C ARG A 223 1.17 15.10 13.75
N SER A 224 0.68 15.04 12.50
CA SER A 224 -0.63 14.45 12.20
C SER A 224 -0.64 12.95 12.47
N ILE A 225 0.40 12.23 12.02
CA ILE A 225 0.55 10.80 12.30
C ILE A 225 0.66 10.57 13.81
N GLU A 226 1.51 11.32 14.52
CA GLU A 226 1.65 11.19 15.98
C GLU A 226 0.34 11.42 16.72
N SER A 227 -0.43 12.43 16.30
CA SER A 227 -1.76 12.71 16.84
C SER A 227 -2.70 11.52 16.61
N LYS A 228 -2.73 10.97 15.40
CA LYS A 228 -3.57 9.83 15.05
C LYS A 228 -3.17 8.55 15.81
N LEU A 229 -1.87 8.34 16.01
CA LEU A 229 -1.36 7.19 16.77
C LEU A 229 -1.74 7.23 18.25
N LYS A 230 -2.16 8.36 18.81
CA LYS A 230 -2.72 8.44 20.18
C LYS A 230 -4.11 7.79 20.29
N SER A 231 -4.81 7.60 19.17
CA SER A 231 -6.15 6.99 19.15
C SER A 231 -6.10 5.49 19.48
N PRO A 232 -7.05 4.94 20.26
CA PRO A 232 -7.15 3.49 20.47
C PRO A 232 -7.47 2.72 19.16
N LEU A 233 -8.01 3.41 18.15
CA LEU A 233 -8.29 2.83 16.84
C LEU A 233 -7.03 2.41 16.09
N THR A 234 -5.85 2.93 16.45
CA THR A 234 -4.57 2.57 15.84
C THR A 234 -3.78 1.53 16.63
N SER A 235 -4.44 0.79 17.54
CA SER A 235 -3.77 -0.21 18.39
C SER A 235 -3.10 -1.35 17.61
N CYS A 236 -3.54 -1.66 16.38
CA CYS A 236 -2.98 -2.77 15.58
C CYS A 236 -1.51 -2.58 15.18
N ILE A 237 -1.04 -1.33 15.07
CA ILE A 237 0.36 -1.01 14.75
C ILE A 237 1.30 -1.16 15.97
N ARG A 238 0.75 -1.27 17.18
CA ARG A 238 1.52 -1.40 18.41
C ARG A 238 1.84 -2.87 18.64
N LYS A 239 3.12 -3.22 18.52
CA LYS A 239 3.63 -4.57 18.80
C LYS A 239 4.17 -4.59 20.23
N VAL A 240 3.73 -5.56 21.04
CA VAL A 240 4.25 -5.77 22.40
C VAL A 240 5.72 -6.15 22.30
N GLN A 241 6.59 -5.43 23.02
CA GLN A 241 7.99 -5.86 23.15
C GLN A 241 8.03 -7.07 24.07
N THR A 242 8.02 -8.28 23.50
CA THR A 242 8.27 -9.49 24.29
C THR A 242 9.74 -9.53 24.70
N LEU A 243 10.01 -9.36 25.99
CA LEU A 243 11.34 -9.46 26.58
C LEU A 243 11.90 -10.91 26.60
N ASP A 244 11.14 -11.90 26.15
CA ASP A 244 11.49 -13.33 26.15
C ASP A 244 11.73 -13.92 24.76
N ARG A 245 12.74 -13.43 24.04
CA ARG A 245 13.39 -14.24 22.98
C ARG A 245 14.90 -14.06 22.98
N LYS A 246 15.52 -14.38 24.10
CA LYS A 246 16.87 -14.96 24.13
C LYS A 246 16.71 -16.46 24.37
N VAL A 247 16.71 -17.24 23.29
CA VAL A 247 17.16 -18.64 23.14
C VAL A 247 16.46 -19.22 21.91
N GLY A 248 17.27 -19.68 20.94
CA GLY A 248 16.90 -20.74 20.02
C GLY A 248 16.46 -20.27 18.63
N GLU A 249 17.35 -20.54 17.67
CA GLU A 249 17.07 -20.56 16.23
C GLU A 249 16.77 -19.21 15.57
N GLU A 250 17.86 -18.52 15.27
CA GLU A 250 18.10 -18.12 13.88
C GLU A 250 17.92 -19.34 12.95
N THR A 251 16.67 -19.74 12.68
CA THR A 251 16.40 -20.42 11.42
C THR A 251 16.70 -19.38 10.36
N SER A 252 17.87 -19.55 9.74
CA SER A 252 18.30 -19.06 8.45
C SER A 252 17.14 -18.84 7.45
N GLU A 253 16.36 -17.80 7.61
CA GLU A 253 16.24 -16.84 6.53
C GLU A 253 17.42 -15.92 6.70
N ARG A 254 18.49 -16.36 6.04
CA ARG A 254 19.58 -15.55 5.54
C ARG A 254 19.18 -14.07 5.61
N SER A 255 20.03 -13.26 6.20
CA SER A 255 20.27 -11.94 5.61
C SER A 255 20.51 -12.18 4.12
N GLU A 256 19.44 -12.27 3.33
CA GLU A 256 19.43 -11.68 2.02
C GLU A 256 19.92 -10.29 2.34
N ILE A 257 21.18 -10.04 2.00
CA ILE A 257 21.61 -8.71 1.65
C ILE A 257 20.55 -8.31 0.62
N SER A 258 19.50 -7.61 1.06
CA SER A 258 18.39 -7.28 0.19
C SER A 258 19.04 -6.42 -0.88
N ARG A 259 19.17 -6.99 -2.07
CA ARG A 259 19.82 -6.30 -3.18
C ARG A 259 19.11 -4.96 -3.33
N PRO A 260 19.85 -3.85 -3.44
CA PRO A 260 19.20 -2.57 -3.64
C PRO A 260 18.28 -2.67 -4.86
N PRO A 261 17.14 -1.98 -4.86
CA PRO A 261 16.18 -2.03 -5.96
C PRO A 261 16.79 -1.87 -7.36
N GLY A 262 17.85 -1.07 -7.50
CA GLY A 262 18.58 -0.91 -8.77
C GLY A 262 19.47 -2.07 -9.21
N GLU A 263 19.80 -3.02 -8.31
CA GLU A 263 20.46 -4.29 -8.67
C GLU A 263 19.42 -5.36 -9.06
N VAL A 264 18.20 -5.28 -8.51
CA VAL A 264 17.08 -6.17 -8.85
C VAL A 264 16.41 -5.73 -10.16
N ILE A 265 16.20 -4.43 -10.33
CA ILE A 265 15.57 -3.81 -11.49
C ILE A 265 16.63 -2.98 -12.22
N SER A 266 17.15 -3.54 -13.30
CA SER A 266 18.14 -2.89 -14.16
C SER A 266 17.61 -1.58 -14.76
N LEU A 267 18.52 -0.70 -15.20
CA LEU A 267 18.14 0.57 -15.85
C LEU A 267 17.26 0.35 -17.10
N LEU A 268 17.53 -0.72 -17.86
CA LEU A 268 16.67 -1.11 -18.99
C LEU A 268 15.26 -1.48 -18.53
N GLN A 269 15.15 -2.32 -17.49
CA GLN A 269 13.85 -2.71 -16.95
C GLN A 269 13.09 -1.50 -16.38
N GLN A 270 13.76 -0.53 -15.76
CA GLN A 270 13.11 0.71 -15.33
C GLN A 270 12.48 1.45 -16.51
N CYS A 271 13.19 1.59 -17.64
CA CYS A 271 12.60 2.17 -18.86
C CYS A 271 11.42 1.35 -19.38
N GLN A 272 11.54 0.02 -19.39
CA GLN A 272 10.50 -0.87 -19.90
C GLN A 272 9.24 -0.88 -19.05
N ILE A 273 9.39 -0.85 -17.73
CA ILE A 273 8.28 -0.77 -16.78
C ILE A 273 7.55 0.57 -16.92
N THR A 274 8.29 1.69 -17.02
CA THR A 274 7.69 3.02 -17.09
C THR A 274 7.02 3.31 -18.44
N PHE A 275 7.64 2.91 -19.55
CA PHE A 275 7.22 3.37 -20.88
C PHE A 275 6.76 2.23 -21.81
N GLY A 276 7.04 0.98 -21.46
CA GLY A 276 6.69 -0.21 -22.24
C GLY A 276 7.91 -0.98 -22.78
N PRO A 277 7.71 -2.22 -23.25
CA PRO A 277 8.78 -3.18 -23.52
C PRO A 277 9.80 -2.77 -24.58
N HIS A 278 9.42 -1.85 -25.47
CA HIS A 278 10.27 -1.35 -26.57
C HIS A 278 11.15 -0.16 -26.19
N TYR A 279 10.98 0.40 -24.99
CA TYR A 279 11.78 1.53 -24.52
C TYR A 279 13.09 1.06 -23.90
N GLY A 280 14.13 1.87 -24.07
CA GLY A 280 15.47 1.57 -23.60
C GLY A 280 16.17 2.80 -23.05
N ILE A 281 17.43 2.60 -22.65
CA ILE A 281 18.27 3.62 -22.03
C ILE A 281 18.58 4.70 -23.08
N CYS A 282 18.36 5.97 -22.73
CA CYS A 282 18.75 7.10 -23.58
C CYS A 282 20.27 7.10 -23.80
N PRO A 283 20.76 7.26 -25.05
CA PRO A 283 22.19 7.41 -25.31
C PRO A 283 22.74 8.65 -24.59
N VAL A 284 23.99 8.53 -24.13
CA VAL A 284 24.76 9.61 -23.50
C VAL A 284 25.51 10.42 -24.54
#